data_AF-L5NCD2-F1
#
_entry.id   AF-L5NCD2-F1
#
_cell.length_a   1.000
_cell.length_b   1.000
_cell.length_c   1.000
_cell.angle_alpha   90.00
_cell.angle_beta   90.00
_cell.angle_gamma   90.00
#
_symmetry.space_group_name_H-M   'P 1'
#
loop_
_entity.id
_entity.type
_entity.pdbx_description
1 polymer ?
#
loop_
_entity_poly.entity_id
_entity_poly.type
_entity_poly.pdbx_seq_one_letter_code
_entity_poly.pdbx_strand_id
1 'polypeptide(L)'
;YGLLKKLVPLHAMFGLALETMIVTPVSVAFLLQRQYGQWEEITVFSSTTLLVLGSGIVTAIPLLLFGAGAKRIPLSMVGFLQYFAPTIMLLIGVFLYEEPFTSVHAVSFSLIWAGLAVYTFSRMKRLQKYYRKAS
;
A
#
# COMPACT_ATOMS: atom_id res chain seq x y z
N TYR A 1 -1.17 -6.35 7.01
CA TYR A 1 -1.61 -4.95 7.21
C TYR A 1 -3.13 -4.79 7.34
N GLY A 2 -3.94 -5.02 6.29
CA GLY A 2 -5.41 -4.83 6.36
C GLY A 2 -6.14 -5.69 7.41
N LEU A 3 -5.66 -6.91 7.67
CA LEU A 3 -6.19 -7.80 8.72
C LEU A 3 -5.94 -7.25 10.14
N LEU A 4 -4.75 -6.70 10.36
CA LEU A 4 -4.31 -6.06 11.60
C LEU A 4 -5.14 -4.81 11.90
N LYS A 5 -5.33 -3.91 10.91
CA LYS A 5 -6.22 -2.74 11.06
C LYS A 5 -7.69 -3.09 11.28
N LYS A 6 -8.14 -4.26 10.81
CA LYS A 6 -9.51 -4.74 10.99
C LYS A 6 -9.74 -5.30 12.40
N LEU A 7 -8.73 -5.92 13.01
CA LEU A 7 -8.80 -6.51 14.35
C LEU A 7 -8.57 -5.49 15.47
N VAL A 8 -7.81 -4.43 15.20
CA VAL A 8 -7.48 -3.42 16.21
C VAL A 8 -8.60 -2.35 16.28
N PRO A 9 -9.27 -2.16 17.42
CA PRO A 9 -10.35 -1.18 17.59
C PRO A 9 -9.86 0.28 17.70
N LEU A 10 -8.63 0.59 17.28
CA LEU A 10 -8.07 1.94 17.35
C LEU A 10 -8.47 2.80 16.15
N HIS A 11 -8.79 4.08 16.38
CA HIS A 11 -9.09 5.03 15.31
C HIS A 11 -7.95 5.03 14.27
N ALA A 12 -8.27 5.10 12.97
CA ALA A 12 -7.29 4.89 11.89
C ALA A 12 -6.07 5.84 11.99
N MET A 13 -6.30 7.06 12.48
CA MET A 13 -5.28 8.05 12.78
C MET A 13 -4.34 7.60 13.90
N PHE A 14 -4.88 7.06 14.99
CA PHE A 14 -4.10 6.60 16.14
C PHE A 14 -3.26 5.36 15.79
N GLY A 15 -3.80 4.46 14.97
CA GLY A 15 -3.06 3.31 14.45
C GLY A 15 -1.88 3.70 13.57
N LEU A 16 -2.08 4.64 12.63
CA LEU A 16 -1.00 5.12 11.78
C LEU A 16 0.07 5.89 12.58
N ALA A 17 -0.35 6.69 13.56
CA ALA A 17 0.57 7.41 14.43
C ALA A 17 1.46 6.46 15.24
N LEU A 18 0.90 5.39 15.81
CA LEU A 18 1.68 4.38 16.53
C LEU A 18 2.63 3.62 15.60
N GLU A 19 2.16 3.20 14.43
CA GLU A 19 3.03 2.55 13.43
C GLU A 19 4.21 3.45 13.07
N THR A 20 3.95 4.74 12.85
CA THR A 20 5.00 5.72 12.54
C THR A 20 5.94 5.89 13.72
N MET A 21 5.42 6.05 14.94
CA MET A 21 6.21 6.25 16.16
C MET A 21 7.14 5.08 16.48
N ILE A 22 6.72 3.85 16.20
CA ILE A 22 7.55 2.64 16.37
C ILE A 22 8.69 2.61 15.34
N VAL A 23 8.45 3.07 14.11
CA VAL A 23 9.46 3.10 13.04
C VAL A 23 10.43 4.28 13.21
N THR A 24 9.98 5.41 13.74
CA THR A 24 10.78 6.62 13.98
C THR A 24 12.15 6.36 14.62
N PRO A 25 12.30 5.63 15.74
CA PRO A 25 13.61 5.41 16.36
C PRO A 25 14.57 4.65 15.44
N VAL A 26 14.08 3.69 14.65
CA VAL A 26 14.90 2.96 13.67
C VAL A 26 15.36 3.89 12.56
N SER A 27 14.46 4.73 12.06
CA SER A 27 14.79 5.75 11.04
C SER A 27 15.82 6.75 11.56
N VAL A 28 15.68 7.22 12.81
CA VAL A 28 16.65 8.12 13.45
C VAL A 28 18.01 7.45 13.61
N ALA A 29 18.06 6.20 14.10
CA ALA A 29 19.30 5.45 14.23
C ALA A 29 20.02 5.28 12.88
N PHE A 30 19.27 4.99 11.82
CA PHE A 30 19.81 4.88 10.46
C PHE A 30 20.39 6.21 9.96
N LEU A 31 19.68 7.33 10.19
CA LEU A 31 20.16 8.66 9.81
C LEU A 31 21.45 9.02 10.56
N LEU A 32 21.50 8.77 11.87
CA LEU A 32 22.69 9.01 12.70
C LEU A 32 23.88 8.15 12.27
N GLN A 33 23.66 6.90 11.84
CA GLN A 33 24.73 6.02 11.34
C GLN A 33 25.31 6.52 10.01
N ARG A 34 24.46 7.02 9.11
CA ARG A 34 24.87 7.58 7.81
C ARG A 34 25.65 8.90 7.95
N GLN A 35 25.53 9.57 9.09
CA GLN A 35 26.09 10.89 9.40
C GLN A 35 27.53 10.89 9.96
N TYR A 36 28.17 9.73 10.14
CA TYR A 36 29.61 9.66 10.46
C TYR A 36 30.47 10.02 9.23
N GLY A 37 30.49 11.29 8.80
CA GLY A 37 31.49 11.76 7.85
C GLY A 37 31.19 13.05 7.08
N GLN A 38 29.93 13.37 6.78
CA GLN A 38 29.59 14.58 6.00
C GLN A 38 28.24 15.14 6.46
N TRP A 39 28.28 16.19 7.27
CA TRP A 39 27.11 17.06 7.43
C TRP A 39 27.02 17.92 6.17
N GLU A 40 26.36 17.43 5.12
CA GLU A 40 25.75 18.37 4.19
C GLU A 40 24.77 19.22 5.00
N GLU A 41 24.84 20.55 4.85
CA GLU A 41 23.89 21.44 5.51
C GLU A 41 22.47 20.99 5.14
N ILE A 42 21.74 20.48 6.14
CA ILE A 42 20.31 20.19 5.99
C ILE A 42 19.64 21.55 5.84
N THR A 43 19.55 21.99 4.60
CA THR A 43 18.87 23.22 4.23
C THR A 43 17.37 22.94 4.31
N VAL A 44 16.76 23.40 5.40
CA VAL A 44 15.33 23.23 5.70
C VAL A 44 14.45 23.73 4.53
N PHE A 45 14.95 24.71 3.78
CA PHE A 45 14.29 25.30 2.61
C PHE A 45 14.77 24.78 1.25
N SER A 46 15.57 23.71 1.19
CA SER A 46 15.88 23.07 -0.08
C SER A 46 14.62 22.46 -0.70
N SER A 47 14.51 22.53 -2.02
CA SER A 47 13.43 21.92 -2.80
C SER A 47 13.28 20.43 -2.46
N THR A 48 14.40 19.73 -2.23
CA THR A 48 14.39 18.31 -1.86
C THR A 48 13.76 18.10 -0.49
N THR A 49 14.08 18.93 0.51
CA THR A 49 13.49 18.84 1.85
C THR A 49 11.98 19.06 1.80
N LEU A 50 11.52 20.06 1.03
CA LEU A 50 10.10 20.32 0.81
C LEU A 50 9.38 19.13 0.15
N LEU A 51 9.99 18.54 -0.89
CA LEU A 51 9.44 17.37 -1.58
C LEU A 51 9.36 16.15 -0.66
N VAL A 52 10.39 15.90 0.17
CA VAL A 52 10.39 14.81 1.14
C VAL A 52 9.29 15.00 2.19
N LEU A 53 9.15 16.20 2.75
CA LEU A 53 8.04 16.51 3.68
C LEU A 53 6.68 16.34 3.00
N GLY A 54 6.52 16.85 1.78
CA GLY A 54 5.30 16.69 0.98
C GLY A 54 4.97 15.23 0.67
N SER A 55 5.98 14.41 0.38
CA SER A 55 5.79 12.97 0.13
C SER A 55 5.19 12.24 1.34
N GLY A 56 5.54 12.68 2.57
CA GLY A 56 4.95 12.18 3.80
C GLY A 56 3.45 12.46 3.89
N ILE A 57 3.03 13.68 3.55
CA ILE A 57 1.61 14.08 3.51
C ILE A 57 0.86 13.25 2.46
N VAL A 58 1.40 13.19 1.23
CA VAL A 58 0.80 12.44 0.11
C VAL A 58 0.67 10.95 0.43
N THR A 59 1.57 10.39 1.26
CA THR A 59 1.52 8.99 1.70
C THR A 59 0.56 8.78 2.88
N ALA A 60 0.52 9.72 3.84
CA ALA A 60 -0.32 9.59 5.03
C ALA A 60 -1.81 9.60 4.69
N ILE A 61 -2.25 10.45 3.76
CA ILE A 61 -3.66 10.57 3.35
C ILE A 61 -4.26 9.23 2.89
N PRO A 62 -3.72 8.53 1.87
CA PRO A 62 -4.26 7.25 1.41
C PRO A 62 -4.16 6.16 2.48
N LEU A 63 -3.12 6.17 3.34
CA LEU A 63 -3.01 5.21 4.46
C LEU A 63 -4.09 5.41 5.53
N LEU A 64 -4.44 6.67 5.83
CA LEU A 64 -5.54 7.03 6.74
C LEU A 64 -6.89 6.60 6.15
N LEU A 65 -7.15 6.96 4.88
CA LEU A 65 -8.36 6.58 4.16
C LEU A 65 -8.50 5.05 4.07
N PHE A 66 -7.42 4.34 3.72
CA PHE A 66 -7.38 2.89 3.70
C PHE A 66 -7.64 2.31 5.09
N GLY A 67 -7.04 2.87 6.14
CA GLY A 67 -7.24 2.38 7.49
C GLY A 67 -8.66 2.57 8.01
N ALA A 68 -9.31 3.68 7.66
CA ALA A 68 -10.70 3.95 7.99
C ALA A 68 -11.65 3.06 7.17
N GLY A 69 -11.39 2.90 5.87
CA GLY A 69 -12.20 2.10 4.94
C GLY A 69 -12.10 0.60 5.18
N ALA A 70 -10.89 0.08 5.45
CA ALA A 70 -10.63 -1.35 5.66
C ALA A 70 -11.44 -1.96 6.81
N LYS A 71 -11.84 -1.16 7.81
CA LYS A 71 -12.72 -1.60 8.90
C LYS A 71 -14.15 -1.85 8.43
N ARG A 72 -14.61 -1.14 7.39
CA ARG A 72 -15.99 -1.17 6.89
C ARG A 72 -16.21 -2.18 5.76
N ILE A 73 -15.15 -2.73 5.17
CA ILE A 73 -15.25 -3.68 4.05
C ILE A 73 -14.79 -5.10 4.42
N PRO A 74 -15.35 -6.14 3.76
CA PRO A 74 -14.87 -7.51 3.94
C PRO A 74 -13.41 -7.63 3.47
N LEU A 75 -12.62 -8.45 4.18
CA LEU A 75 -11.18 -8.60 3.96
C LEU A 75 -10.80 -8.95 2.51
N SER A 76 -11.67 -9.66 1.81
CA SER A 76 -11.48 -9.98 0.39
C SER A 76 -11.58 -8.79 -0.55
N MET A 77 -12.40 -7.81 -0.20
CA MET A 77 -12.56 -6.59 -1.00
C MET A 77 -11.33 -5.71 -0.82
N VAL A 78 -10.72 -5.74 0.37
CA VAL A 78 -9.38 -5.17 0.61
C VAL A 78 -8.35 -5.81 -0.30
N GLY A 79 -8.33 -7.15 -0.37
CA GLY A 79 -7.44 -7.88 -1.27
C GLY A 79 -7.66 -7.50 -2.73
N PHE A 80 -8.92 -7.43 -3.18
CA PHE A 80 -9.27 -6.99 -4.53
C PHE A 80 -8.77 -5.56 -4.84
N LEU A 81 -8.96 -4.62 -3.91
CA LEU A 81 -8.50 -3.23 -4.04
C LEU A 81 -6.98 -3.12 -4.18
N GLN A 82 -6.21 -4.02 -3.56
CA GLN A 82 -4.76 -4.02 -3.66
C GLN A 82 -4.25 -4.33 -5.07
N TYR A 83 -5.06 -4.96 -5.94
CA TYR A 83 -4.68 -5.21 -7.34
C TYR A 83 -4.79 -3.98 -8.25
N PHE A 84 -5.51 -2.94 -7.82
CA PHE A 84 -5.51 -1.67 -8.56
C PHE A 84 -4.14 -1.00 -8.53
N ALA A 85 -3.40 -1.10 -7.42
CA ALA A 85 -2.08 -0.49 -7.28
C ALA A 85 -1.09 -0.95 -8.37
N PRO A 86 -0.79 -2.26 -8.56
CA PRO A 86 0.13 -2.70 -9.61
C PRO A 86 -0.40 -2.40 -11.02
N THR A 87 -1.72 -2.37 -11.22
CA THR A 87 -2.32 -2.03 -12.51
C THR A 87 -2.12 -0.56 -12.87
N ILE A 88 -2.41 0.34 -11.93
CA ILE A 88 -2.18 1.79 -12.11
C ILE A 88 -0.69 2.07 -12.28
N MET A 89 0.17 1.39 -11.52
CA MET A 89 1.62 1.55 -11.60
C MET A 89 2.15 1.12 -12.98
N LEU A 90 1.65 0.01 -13.53
CA LEU A 90 1.95 -0.42 -14.91
C LEU A 90 1.46 0.60 -15.94
N LEU A 91 0.22 1.09 -15.81
CA LEU A 91 -0.35 2.07 -16.73
C LEU A 91 0.45 3.37 -16.73
N ILE A 92 0.82 3.87 -15.56
CA ILE A 92 1.66 5.07 -15.44
C ILE A 92 3.05 4.81 -16.03
N GLY A 93 3.66 3.65 -15.74
CA GLY A 93 4.97 3.28 -16.31
C GLY A 93 4.98 3.28 -17.84
N VAL A 94 3.97 2.67 -18.46
CA VAL A 94 3.87 2.55 -19.93
C VAL A 94 3.43 3.85 -20.59
N PHE A 95 2.40 4.53 -20.07
CA PHE A 95 1.80 5.69 -20.75
C PHE A 95 2.40 7.03 -20.37
N LEU A 96 2.90 7.20 -19.13
CA LEU A 96 3.45 8.47 -18.67
C LEU A 96 4.98 8.48 -18.72
N TYR A 97 5.62 7.39 -18.32
CA TYR A 97 7.08 7.27 -18.30
C TYR A 97 7.64 6.60 -19.57
N GLU A 98 6.77 6.19 -20.50
CA GLU A 98 7.12 5.55 -21.78
C GLU A 98 8.07 4.35 -21.62
N GLU A 99 7.98 3.63 -20.49
CA GLU A 99 8.85 2.48 -20.26
C GLU A 99 8.54 1.34 -21.24
N PRO A 100 9.58 0.63 -21.74
CA PRO A 100 9.38 -0.42 -22.71
C PRO A 100 8.55 -1.55 -22.11
N PHE A 101 7.36 -1.77 -22.67
CA PHE A 101 6.50 -2.88 -22.28
C PHE A 101 7.08 -4.21 -22.79
N THR A 102 8.00 -4.78 -22.01
CA THR A 102 8.66 -6.04 -22.33
C THR A 102 7.75 -7.26 -22.11
N SER A 103 8.11 -8.39 -22.71
CA SER A 103 7.41 -9.68 -22.52
C SER A 103 7.33 -10.10 -21.05
N VAL A 104 8.30 -9.69 -20.22
CA VAL A 104 8.31 -9.97 -18.77
C VAL A 104 7.18 -9.24 -18.05
N HIS A 105 6.88 -7.99 -18.44
CA HIS A 105 5.74 -7.25 -17.89
C HIS A 105 4.41 -7.92 -18.26
N ALA A 106 4.28 -8.38 -19.51
CA ALA A 106 3.08 -9.08 -19.97
C ALA A 106 2.85 -10.40 -19.20
N VAL A 107 3.89 -11.21 -18.99
CA VAL A 107 3.81 -12.46 -18.23
C VAL A 107 3.50 -12.20 -16.76
N SER A 108 4.18 -11.23 -16.14
CA SER A 108 3.95 -10.88 -14.73
C SER A 108 2.53 -10.38 -14.51
N PHE A 109 2.03 -9.51 -15.39
CA PHE A 109 0.67 -8.99 -15.31
C PHE A 109 -0.38 -10.09 -15.53
N SER A 110 -0.18 -10.97 -16.52
CA SER A 110 -1.11 -12.08 -16.77
C SER A 110 -1.15 -13.09 -15.61
N LEU A 111 -0.02 -13.37 -14.95
CA LEU A 111 0.01 -14.18 -13.73
C LEU A 111 -0.78 -13.53 -12.57
N ILE A 112 -0.63 -12.22 -12.37
CA ILE A 112 -1.39 -11.48 -11.34
C ILE A 112 -2.91 -11.60 -11.60
N TRP A 113 -3.34 -11.36 -12.84
CA TRP A 113 -4.75 -11.44 -13.22
C TRP A 113 -5.30 -12.87 -13.20
N ALA A 114 -4.51 -13.88 -13.58
CA ALA A 114 -4.89 -15.28 -13.46
C ALA A 114 -5.11 -15.68 -12.00
N GLY A 115 -4.19 -15.31 -11.09
CA GLY A 115 -4.34 -15.52 -9.66
C GLY A 115 -5.59 -14.84 -9.09
N LEU A 116 -5.88 -13.61 -9.55
CA LEU A 116 -7.08 -12.86 -9.17
C LEU A 116 -8.37 -13.53 -9.66
N ALA A 117 -8.39 -14.00 -10.91
CA ALA A 117 -9.54 -14.72 -11.47
C ALA A 117 -9.82 -15.99 -10.65
N VAL A 118 -8.80 -16.80 -10.38
CA VAL A 118 -8.91 -18.02 -9.57
C VAL A 118 -9.43 -17.71 -8.16
N TYR A 119 -8.87 -16.69 -7.50
CA TYR A 119 -9.32 -16.27 -6.17
C TYR A 119 -10.79 -15.84 -6.19
N THR A 120 -11.18 -15.03 -7.17
CA THR A 120 -12.54 -14.50 -7.32
C THR A 120 -13.55 -15.63 -7.57
N PHE A 121 -13.24 -16.55 -8.50
CA PHE A 121 -14.09 -17.72 -8.80
C PHE A 121 -14.22 -18.67 -7.61
N SER A 122 -13.11 -18.97 -6.92
CA SER A 122 -13.12 -19.83 -5.73
C SER A 122 -14.00 -19.25 -4.62
N ARG A 123 -13.92 -17.92 -4.43
CA ARG A 123 -14.70 -17.22 -3.40
C ARG A 123 -16.19 -17.16 -3.72
N MET A 124 -16.54 -16.92 -4.98
CA MET A 124 -17.93 -16.89 -5.44
C MET A 124 -18.61 -18.26 -5.27
N LYS A 125 -17.90 -19.35 -5.59
CA LYS A 125 -18.37 -20.73 -5.31
C LYS A 125 -18.58 -20.99 -3.81
N ARG A 126 -17.72 -20.44 -2.94
CA ARG A 126 -17.83 -20.61 -1.48
C ARG A 126 -19.04 -19.88 -0.88
N LEU A 127 -19.38 -18.70 -1.41
CA LEU A 127 -20.57 -17.93 -1.04
C LEU A 127 -21.87 -18.62 -1.46
N GLN A 128 -21.92 -19.15 -2.69
CA GLN A 128 -23.07 -19.92 -3.17
C GLN A 128 -23.31 -21.19 -2.34
N LYS A 129 -22.25 -21.86 -1.90
CA LYS A 129 -22.35 -23.08 -1.05
C LYS A 129 -22.87 -22.78 0.36
N TYR A 130 -22.67 -21.57 0.87
CA TYR A 130 -23.21 -21.14 2.16
C TYR A 130 -24.72 -20.83 2.08
N TYR A 131 -25.17 -20.13 1.04
CA TYR A 131 -26.60 -19.84 0.83
C TYR A 131 -27.42 -21.10 0.55
N ARG A 132 -26.87 -22.07 -0.19
CA ARG A 132 -27.57 -23.34 -0.52
C ARG A 132 -27.66 -24.33 0.65
N LYS A 133 -27.02 -24.05 1.79
CA LYS A 133 -27.04 -24.90 2.99
C LYS A 133 -27.87 -24.27 4.13
N ALA A 134 -28.32 -23.03 3.95
CA ALA A 134 -29.15 -22.28 4.88
C ALA A 134 -30.62 -22.17 4.40
N SER A 135 -30.92 -22.72 3.22
CA SER A 135 -32.25 -23.05 2.69
C SER A 135 -32.45 -24.55 2.77
#